data_AF-A0A2K0XQA6-F1
#
_entry.id   AF-A0A2K0XQA6-F1
#
_cell.length_a   1.000
_cell.length_b   1.000
_cell.length_c   1.000
_cell.angle_alpha   90.00
_cell.angle_beta   90.00
_cell.angle_gamma   90.00
#
_symmetry.space_group_name_H-M   'P 1'
#
loop_
_entity.id
_entity.type
_entity.pdbx_description
1 polymer ?
#
loop_
_entity_poly.entity_id
_entity_poly.type
_entity_poly.pdbx_seq_one_letter_code
_entity_poly.pdbx_strand_id
1 'polypeptide(L)' 'MENAMNEDAVVKAMGTALSVLAAALERGGVMKGQELANLLGMIGTVTSEDGDPDQGLILGAWSAMISDSAGKAVKYDN' A
#
# COMPACT_ATOMS: atom_id res chain seq x y z
N MET A 1 0.81 -23.08 -12.19
CA MET A 1 -0.37 -22.34 -11.70
C MET A 1 -0.38 -22.21 -10.18
N GLU A 2 0.06 -23.22 -9.42
CA GLU A 2 0.10 -23.18 -7.95
C GLU A 2 0.99 -22.05 -7.37
N ASN A 3 2.12 -21.72 -8.01
CA ASN A 3 3.03 -20.66 -7.53
C ASN A 3 2.49 -19.23 -7.68
N ALA A 4 1.84 -18.91 -8.82
CA ALA A 4 1.34 -17.56 -9.08
C ALA A 4 0.16 -17.18 -8.16
N MET A 5 -0.69 -18.16 -7.77
CA MET A 5 -1.74 -17.92 -6.78
C MET A 5 -1.18 -17.58 -5.40
N ASN A 6 -0.01 -18.11 -5.04
CA ASN A 6 0.63 -17.85 -3.76
C ASN A 6 1.26 -16.45 -3.74
N GLU A 7 1.88 -16.02 -4.84
CA GLU A 7 2.44 -14.68 -4.99
C GLU A 7 1.36 -13.60 -4.87
N ASP A 8 0.23 -13.78 -5.56
CA ASP A 8 -0.93 -12.89 -5.48
C ASP A 8 -1.51 -12.77 -4.07
N ALA A 9 -1.58 -13.91 -3.35
CA ALA A 9 -2.06 -13.98 -1.99
C ALA A 9 -1.12 -13.26 -1.02
N VAL A 10 0.19 -13.44 -1.18
CA VAL A 10 1.21 -12.77 -0.36
C VAL A 10 1.19 -11.26 -0.61
N VAL A 11 1.13 -10.81 -1.87
CA VAL A 11 1.02 -9.38 -2.21
C VAL A 11 -0.20 -8.76 -1.53
N LYS A 12 -1.36 -9.41 -1.60
CA LYS A 12 -2.58 -8.91 -0.93
C LYS A 12 -2.43 -8.91 0.59
N ALA A 13 -1.95 -9.98 1.19
CA ALA A 13 -1.76 -10.08 2.65
C ALA A 13 -0.82 -8.99 3.18
N MET A 14 0.29 -8.73 2.48
CA MET A 14 1.23 -7.66 2.84
C MET A 14 0.62 -6.27 2.68
N GLY A 15 -0.12 -6.02 1.59
CA GLY A 15 -0.83 -4.75 1.40
C GLY A 15 -1.87 -4.49 2.50
N THR A 16 -2.57 -5.52 2.96
CA THR A 16 -3.50 -5.43 4.10
C THR A 16 -2.76 -5.12 5.41
N ALA A 17 -1.65 -5.80 5.69
CA ALA A 17 -0.84 -5.52 6.87
C ALA A 17 -0.29 -4.08 6.88
N LEU A 18 0.20 -3.60 5.73
CA LEU A 18 0.64 -2.21 5.56
C LEU A 18 -0.49 -1.20 5.80
N SER A 19 -1.71 -1.51 5.36
CA SER A 19 -2.88 -0.66 5.60
C SER A 19 -3.22 -0.56 7.10
N VAL A 20 -3.08 -1.65 7.86
CA VAL A 20 -3.25 -1.65 9.32
C VAL A 20 -2.17 -0.80 10.00
N LEU A 21 -0.91 -0.92 9.56
CA LEU A 21 0.19 -0.10 10.08
C LEU A 21 -0.02 1.39 9.77
N ALA A 22 -0.44 1.72 8.55
CA ALA A 22 -0.77 3.10 8.15
C ALA A 22 -1.83 3.71 9.07
N ALA A 23 -2.90 2.97 9.35
CA ALA A 23 -3.95 3.41 10.26
C ALA A 23 -3.45 3.58 11.71
N ALA A 24 -2.53 2.72 12.16
CA ALA A 24 -1.93 2.85 13.49
C ALA A 24 -1.03 4.10 13.60
N LEU A 25 -0.22 4.38 12.58
CA LEU A 25 0.61 5.58 12.51
C LEU A 25 -0.24 6.85 12.48
N GLU A 26 -1.33 6.85 11.73
CA GLU A 26 -2.26 7.98 11.66
C GLU A 26 -2.97 8.23 12.99
N ARG A 27 -3.49 7.18 13.64
CA ARG A 27 -4.06 7.31 15.00
C ARG A 27 -3.04 7.79 16.03
N GLY A 28 -1.77 7.44 15.85
CA GLY A 28 -0.66 7.90 16.68
C GLY A 28 -0.23 9.36 16.40
N GLY A 29 -0.81 10.01 15.38
CA GLY A 29 -0.44 11.36 14.98
C GLY A 29 0.94 11.46 14.30
N VAL A 30 1.48 10.35 13.79
CA VAL A 30 2.81 10.30 13.19
C VAL A 30 2.79 10.77 11.73
N MET A 31 1.87 10.23 10.92
CA MET A 31 1.66 10.65 9.53
C MET A 31 0.26 10.26 9.05
N LYS A 32 -0.27 10.93 8.03
CA LYS A 32 -1.56 10.55 7.43
C LYS A 32 -1.40 9.29 6.58
N GLY A 33 -2.38 8.39 6.58
CA GLY A 33 -2.38 7.21 5.73
C GLY A 33 -2.27 7.55 4.23
N GLN A 34 -2.90 8.64 3.80
CA GLN A 34 -2.79 9.14 2.43
C GLN A 34 -1.36 9.60 2.07
N GLU A 35 -0.65 10.20 3.02
CA GLU A 35 0.73 10.63 2.83
C GLU A 35 1.64 9.42 2.63
N LEU A 36 1.47 8.38 3.46
CA LEU A 36 2.20 7.12 3.31
C LEU A 36 1.92 6.44 1.97
N ALA A 37 0.64 6.39 1.55
CA ALA A 37 0.26 5.85 0.25
C ALA A 37 0.99 6.58 -0.90
N ASN A 38 1.03 7.91 -0.86
CA ASN A 38 1.69 8.71 -1.90
C ASN A 38 3.19 8.46 -1.95
N LEU A 39 3.87 8.40 -0.79
CA LEU A 39 5.30 8.09 -0.72
C LEU A 39 5.60 6.71 -1.29
N LEU A 40 4.82 5.70 -0.91
CA LEU A 40 4.98 4.34 -1.41
C LEU A 40 4.74 4.26 -2.92
N GLY A 41 3.76 5.00 -3.44
CA GLY A 41 3.49 5.12 -4.87
C GLY A 41 4.66 5.73 -5.65
N MET A 42 5.26 6.79 -5.12
CA MET A 42 6.47 7.39 -5.72
C MET A 42 7.65 6.41 -5.76
N ILE A 43 7.87 5.65 -4.68
CA ILE A 43 8.89 4.59 -4.67
C ILE A 43 8.57 3.54 -5.72
N GLY A 44 7.30 3.16 -5.89
CA GLY A 44 6.86 2.26 -6.95
C GLY A 44 7.19 2.78 -8.35
N THR A 45 6.94 4.06 -8.63
CA THR A 45 7.31 4.70 -9.89
C THR A 45 8.82 4.65 -10.12
N VAL A 46 9.62 5.12 -9.15
CA VAL A 46 11.10 5.12 -9.26
C VAL A 46 11.63 3.69 -9.45
N THR A 47 11.08 2.73 -8.70
CA THR A 47 11.48 1.31 -8.82
C THR A 47 11.14 0.75 -10.20
N SER A 48 10.02 1.17 -10.80
CA SER A 48 9.63 0.76 -12.15
C SER A 48 10.56 1.34 -13.21
N GLU A 49 10.96 2.60 -13.04
CA GLU A 49 11.75 3.35 -14.02
C GLU A 49 13.25 2.98 -13.97
N ASP A 50 13.80 2.82 -12.77
CA ASP A 50 15.24 2.62 -12.55
C ASP A 50 15.62 1.14 -12.29
N GLY A 51 14.65 0.23 -12.25
CA GLY A 51 14.86 -1.13 -11.76
C GLY A 51 13.93 -2.19 -12.38
N ASP A 52 13.13 -2.82 -11.52
CA ASP A 52 12.27 -3.96 -11.85
C ASP A 52 10.80 -3.50 -11.92
N PRO A 53 10.20 -3.45 -13.12
CA PRO A 53 8.80 -3.03 -13.30
C PRO A 53 7.80 -3.86 -12.48
N ASP A 54 8.05 -5.16 -12.26
CA ASP A 54 7.13 -6.02 -11.54
C ASP A 54 7.10 -5.66 -10.04
N GLN A 55 8.26 -5.30 -9.47
CA GLN A 55 8.33 -4.79 -8.10
C GLN A 55 7.65 -3.42 -7.98
N GLY A 56 7.82 -2.57 -8.98
CA GLY A 56 7.14 -1.28 -9.06
C GLY A 56 5.61 -1.42 -9.08
N LEU A 57 5.08 -2.40 -9.81
CA LEU A 57 3.65 -2.72 -9.80
C LEU A 57 3.16 -3.20 -8.43
N ILE A 58 3.93 -4.04 -7.73
CA ILE A 58 3.59 -4.50 -6.37
C ILE A 58 3.52 -3.32 -5.39
N LEU A 59 4.50 -2.41 -5.44
CA LEU A 59 4.53 -1.21 -4.60
C LEU A 59 3.37 -0.27 -4.93
N GLY A 60 3.05 -0.10 -6.21
CA GLY A 60 1.87 0.64 -6.66
C GLY A 60 0.55 0.03 -6.16
N ALA A 61 0.44 -1.30 -6.18
CA ALA A 61 -0.73 -2.00 -5.65
C ALA A 61 -0.90 -1.76 -4.15
N TRP A 62 0.17 -1.84 -3.36
CA TRP A 62 0.13 -1.54 -1.93
C TRP A 62 -0.21 -0.07 -1.64
N SER A 63 0.34 0.87 -2.43
CA SER A 63 -0.03 2.29 -2.35
C SER A 63 -1.53 2.49 -2.55
N ALA A 64 -2.11 1.88 -3.57
CA ALA A 64 -3.55 1.95 -3.84
C ALA A 64 -4.39 1.36 -2.70
N MET A 65 -3.96 0.22 -2.13
CA MET A 65 -4.65 -0.41 -1.00
C MET A 65 -4.65 0.47 0.25
N ILE A 66 -3.51 1.09 0.59
CA ILE A 66 -3.42 2.02 1.72
C ILE A 66 -4.33 3.23 1.50
N SER A 67 -4.33 3.78 0.28
CA SER A 67 -5.18 4.92 -0.11
C SER A 67 -6.68 4.61 0.05
N ASP A 68 -7.12 3.44 -0.44
CA ASP A 68 -8.51 2.98 -0.27
C ASP A 68 -8.87 2.79 1.22
N SER A 69 -7.98 2.21 2.01
CA SER A 69 -8.18 2.03 3.45
C SER A 69 -8.27 3.38 4.19
N ALA A 70 -7.40 4.34 3.86
CA ALA A 70 -7.42 5.67 4.44
C ALA A 70 -8.71 6.43 4.08
N GLY A 71 -9.14 6.35 2.82
CA GLY A 71 -10.41 6.92 2.37
C GLY A 71 -11.64 6.29 3.04
N LYS A 72 -11.58 5.01 3.43
CA LYS A 72 -12.62 4.35 4.22
C LYS A 72 -12.63 4.79 5.67
N ALA A 73 -11.48 4.99 6.31
CA ALA A 73 -11.40 5.48 7.69
C ALA A 73 -12.11 6.84 7.86
N VAL A 74 -11.88 7.77 6.93
CA VAL A 74 -12.54 9.09 6.92
C VAL A 74 -14.07 9.00 6.82
N LYS A 75 -14.62 7.95 6.20
CA LYS A 75 -16.08 7.78 6.05
C LYS A 75 -16.79 7.35 7.34
N TYR A 76 -16.08 6.79 8.32
CA TYR A 76 -16.67 6.33 9.58
C TYR A 76 -16.49 7.32 10.73
N ASP A 77 -15.64 8.33 10.55
CA ASP A 77 -15.39 9.40 11.53
C ASP A 77 -16.32 10.64 11.34
N ASN A 78 -17.28 10.57 10.39
CA ASN A 78 -18.28 11.62 10.11
C ASN A 78 -19.70 11.20 10.49
#